data_AF-A0A6J8DXQ1-F1
#
_entry.id   AF-A0A6J8DXQ1-F1
#
_cell.length_a   1.000
_cell.length_b   1.000
_cell.length_c   1.000
_cell.angle_alpha   90.00
_cell.angle_beta   90.00
_cell.angle_gamma   90.00
#
_symmetry.space_group_name_H-M   'P 1'
#
loop_
_entity.id
_entity.type
_entity.pdbx_description
1 polymer ?
#
loop_
_entity_poly.entity_id
_entity_poly.type
_entity_poly.pdbx_seq_one_letter_code
_entity_poly.pdbx_strand_id
1 'polypeptide(L)'
;MPPSAPKRAKLNSSLSISLPISSTLKGHAQCCLCKQRGPKLMVVPQEARFNTFLEKNIIIPAGSRCCPCHLCTEGFTKEANEDITSVYTVSDFNRSGILELIDTIREHALKNKNARIDFDKSSLNDTDFRNLTGLKITDFEDLCSHIPNSAIRDTRVRSMRTCIGIFLHQTSFGDV
;
A
#
# COMPACT_ATOMS: atom_id res chain seq x y z
N MET A 1 50.88 5.24 -1.28
CA MET A 1 49.83 6.14 -0.73
C MET A 1 48.54 5.88 -1.49
N PRO A 2 47.45 5.46 -0.84
CA PRO A 2 46.16 5.30 -1.52
C PRO A 2 45.44 6.66 -1.64
N PRO A 3 44.63 6.88 -2.69
CA PRO A 3 43.93 8.13 -2.89
C PRO A 3 42.80 8.29 -1.86
N SER A 4 42.71 9.49 -1.29
CA SER A 4 41.66 9.86 -0.33
C SER A 4 40.28 9.81 -0.99
N ALA A 5 39.35 9.06 -0.37
CA ALA A 5 37.94 9.02 -0.76
C ALA A 5 37.31 10.43 -0.76
N PRO A 6 36.37 10.72 -1.69
CA PRO A 6 35.74 12.03 -1.76
C PRO A 6 34.87 12.25 -0.51
N LYS A 7 35.13 13.34 0.21
CA LYS A 7 34.32 13.78 1.33
C LYS A 7 32.90 14.08 0.82
N ARG A 8 31.92 13.25 1.17
CA ARG A 8 30.49 13.55 0.95
C ARG A 8 30.18 14.89 1.64
N ALA A 9 29.85 15.90 0.84
CA ALA A 9 29.39 17.17 1.35
C ALA A 9 28.10 16.94 2.16
N LYS A 10 28.11 17.35 3.44
CA LYS A 10 26.90 17.48 4.25
C LYS A 10 26.04 18.57 3.60
N LEU A 11 25.05 18.16 2.80
CA LEU A 11 24.04 19.06 2.26
C LEU A 11 23.08 19.44 3.40
N ASN A 12 23.19 20.68 3.87
CA ASN A 12 22.26 21.27 4.84
C ASN A 12 20.85 21.27 4.25
N SER A 13 19.97 20.40 4.73
CA SER A 13 18.55 20.39 4.36
C SER A 13 17.75 21.27 5.32
N SER A 14 17.91 22.59 5.22
CA SER A 14 17.15 23.57 6.04
C SER A 14 15.96 24.19 5.31
N LEU A 15 15.84 24.04 3.98
CA LEU A 15 14.65 24.46 3.24
C LEU A 15 13.60 23.35 3.25
N SER A 16 12.51 23.61 3.96
CA SER A 16 11.25 22.85 3.86
C SER A 16 10.30 23.56 2.91
N ILE A 17 9.60 22.80 2.08
CA ILE A 17 8.49 23.26 1.27
C ILE A 17 7.20 22.66 1.85
N SER A 18 6.10 23.42 1.76
CA SER A 18 4.79 22.94 2.17
C SER A 18 4.07 22.36 0.95
N LEU A 19 3.64 21.10 1.06
CA LEU A 19 2.90 20.39 0.02
C LEU A 19 1.44 20.21 0.45
N PRO A 20 0.46 20.28 -0.48
CA PRO A 20 -0.97 20.07 -0.19
C PRO A 20 -1.29 18.58 -0.02
N ILE A 21 -0.57 17.93 0.90
CA ILE A 21 -0.74 16.53 1.27
C ILE A 21 -1.14 16.53 2.74
N SER A 22 -2.22 15.83 3.04
CA SER A 22 -2.72 15.73 4.41
C SER A 22 -1.77 14.94 5.30
N SER A 23 -1.68 15.28 6.59
CA SER A 23 -0.91 14.49 7.56
C SER A 23 -1.62 14.26 8.87
N THR A 24 -1.22 13.20 9.56
CA THR A 24 -1.58 12.99 10.96
C THR A 24 -0.83 13.96 11.87
N LEU A 25 -1.17 13.91 13.16
CA LEU A 25 -0.42 14.63 14.17
C LEU A 25 1.06 14.21 14.18
N LYS A 26 1.95 15.20 14.25
CA LYS A 26 3.36 15.01 14.56
C LYS A 26 3.56 15.03 16.07
N GLY A 27 4.01 13.93 16.65
CA GLY A 27 4.26 13.89 18.09
C GLY A 27 4.84 12.58 18.59
N HIS A 28 5.60 12.66 19.68
CA HIS A 28 6.20 11.49 20.35
C HIS A 28 5.50 11.13 21.66
N ALA A 29 4.62 12.00 22.17
CA ALA A 29 3.97 11.84 23.48
C ALA A 29 2.57 11.24 23.43
N GLN A 30 1.95 11.20 22.24
CA GLN A 30 0.59 10.68 22.04
C GLN A 30 0.50 9.83 20.79
N CYS A 31 -0.48 8.92 20.79
CA CYS A 31 -0.82 8.10 19.65
C CYS A 31 -1.30 8.96 18.47
N CYS A 32 -0.80 8.70 17.26
CA CYS A 32 -1.20 9.44 16.05
C CYS A 32 -2.65 9.16 15.61
N LEU A 33 -3.29 8.11 16.14
CA LEU A 33 -4.68 7.73 15.84
C LEU A 33 -5.65 8.17 16.94
N CYS A 34 -5.60 7.52 18.10
CA CYS A 34 -6.55 7.79 19.20
C CYS A 34 -6.18 9.01 20.05
N LYS A 35 -5.05 9.67 19.79
CA LYS A 35 -4.55 10.85 20.54
C LYS A 35 -4.32 10.61 22.04
N GLN A 36 -4.42 9.37 22.49
CA GLN A 36 -4.16 8.99 23.88
C GLN A 36 -2.66 9.02 24.17
N ARG A 37 -2.31 9.50 25.36
CA ARG A 37 -0.95 9.38 25.91
C ARG A 37 -0.84 8.04 26.59
N GLY A 38 0.27 7.34 26.38
CA GLY A 38 0.45 6.02 26.97
C GLY A 38 1.92 5.71 27.23
N PRO A 39 2.23 4.92 28.27
CA PRO A 39 3.60 4.54 28.59
C PRO A 39 4.22 3.61 27.53
N LYS A 40 3.40 2.93 26.70
CA LYS A 40 3.83 1.93 25.71
C LYS A 40 3.54 2.33 24.26
N LEU A 41 3.76 3.60 23.92
CA LEU A 41 3.66 4.02 22.52
C LEU A 41 4.84 3.48 21.71
N MET A 42 4.54 2.80 20.60
CA MET A 42 5.55 2.28 19.68
C MET A 42 5.69 3.20 18.48
N VAL A 43 6.90 3.31 17.93
CA VAL A 43 7.12 4.06 16.68
C VAL A 43 6.40 3.35 15.55
N VAL A 44 5.64 4.11 14.75
CA VAL A 44 4.94 3.55 13.60
C VAL A 44 5.97 3.05 12.58
N PRO A 45 5.92 1.77 12.17
CA PRO A 45 6.82 1.21 11.17
C PRO A 45 6.81 2.00 9.85
N GLN A 46 7.95 2.06 9.16
CA GLN A 46 8.04 2.79 7.87
C GLN A 46 7.04 2.26 6.84
N GLU A 47 6.88 0.95 6.74
CA GLU A 47 5.94 0.29 5.83
C GLU A 47 4.49 0.69 6.13
N ALA A 48 4.08 0.69 7.40
CA ALA A 48 2.74 1.13 7.79
C ALA A 48 2.49 2.60 7.41
N ARG A 49 3.48 3.50 7.61
CA ARG A 49 3.38 4.91 7.20
C ARG A 49 3.24 5.05 5.69
N PHE A 50 3.97 4.23 4.94
CA PHE A 50 3.96 4.26 3.48
C PHE A 50 2.66 3.70 2.88
N ASN A 51 2.13 2.60 3.44
CA ASN A 51 0.85 2.02 3.01
C ASN A 51 -0.31 3.00 3.25
N THR A 52 -0.32 3.70 4.39
CA THR A 52 -1.30 4.79 4.63
C THR A 52 -1.21 5.90 3.58
N PHE A 53 0.00 6.24 3.14
CA PHE A 53 0.17 7.22 2.07
C PHE A 53 -0.39 6.71 0.74
N LEU A 54 -0.12 5.46 0.37
CA LEU A 54 -0.64 4.88 -0.89
C LEU A 54 -2.16 4.75 -0.90
N GLU A 55 -2.76 4.30 0.20
CA GLU A 55 -4.20 3.99 0.27
C GLU A 55 -5.06 5.23 0.52
N LYS A 56 -4.57 6.18 1.33
CA LYS A 56 -5.37 7.31 1.82
C LYS A 56 -4.84 8.68 1.42
N ASN A 57 -3.66 8.75 0.80
CA ASN A 57 -2.96 10.01 0.55
C ASN A 57 -2.75 10.85 1.84
N ILE A 58 -2.51 10.16 2.96
CA ILE A 58 -2.23 10.78 4.27
C ILE A 58 -0.81 10.42 4.70
N ILE A 59 -0.03 11.44 5.06
CA ILE A 59 1.33 11.29 5.57
C ILE A 59 1.29 11.08 7.08
N ILE A 60 1.92 10.00 7.54
CA ILE A 60 2.28 9.83 8.94
C ILE A 60 3.74 10.29 9.10
N PRO A 61 4.01 11.37 9.86
CA PRO A 61 5.36 11.88 10.02
C PRO A 61 6.33 10.82 10.57
N ALA A 62 7.61 10.90 10.16
CA ALA A 62 8.65 10.03 10.71
C ALA A 62 8.76 10.22 12.23
N GLY A 63 8.86 9.10 12.96
CA GLY A 63 8.94 9.11 14.43
C GLY A 63 7.60 9.30 15.14
N SER A 64 6.48 9.45 14.41
CA SER A 64 5.14 9.35 14.99
C SER A 64 4.98 8.02 15.71
N ARG A 65 4.26 8.04 16.83
CA ARG A 65 4.03 6.86 17.65
C ARG A 65 2.56 6.48 17.69
N CYS A 66 2.28 5.19 17.87
CA CYS A 66 0.94 4.65 17.95
C CYS A 66 0.83 3.64 19.11
N CYS A 67 -0.40 3.40 19.57
CA CYS A 67 -0.70 2.37 20.55
C CYS A 67 -0.49 0.98 19.95
N PRO A 68 -0.01 -0.01 20.73
CA PRO A 68 0.16 -1.38 20.25
C PRO A 68 -1.14 -2.02 19.76
N CYS A 69 -2.28 -1.63 20.31
CA CYS A 69 -3.60 -2.12 19.90
C CYS A 69 -4.00 -1.75 18.47
N HIS A 70 -3.34 -0.76 17.86
CA HIS A 70 -3.60 -0.35 16.49
C HIS A 70 -2.61 -0.94 15.49
N LEU A 71 -1.58 -1.62 15.96
CA LEU A 71 -0.55 -2.22 15.13
C LEU A 71 -0.70 -3.74 15.12
N CYS A 72 -0.58 -4.34 13.94
CA CYS A 72 -0.43 -5.77 13.73
C CYS A 72 0.95 -6.05 13.09
N THR A 73 1.27 -7.32 12.83
CA THR A 73 2.54 -7.74 12.24
C THR A 73 2.84 -7.06 10.90
N GLU A 74 1.80 -6.75 10.11
CA GLU A 74 1.93 -6.17 8.76
C GLU A 74 1.63 -4.66 8.69
N GLY A 75 1.46 -3.99 9.84
CA GLY A 75 1.21 -2.55 9.88
C GLY A 75 0.05 -2.19 10.78
N PHE A 76 -0.94 -1.44 10.26
CA PHE A 76 -2.15 -1.10 11.02
C PHE A 76 -3.18 -2.23 10.97
N THR A 77 -3.96 -2.40 12.05
CA THR A 77 -5.16 -3.26 11.99
C THR A 77 -6.17 -2.65 11.01
N LYS A 78 -7.13 -3.45 10.51
CA LYS A 78 -8.12 -2.96 9.53
C LYS A 78 -8.94 -1.79 10.11
N GLU A 79 -9.39 -1.94 11.35
CA GLU A 79 -10.16 -0.93 12.07
C GLU A 79 -9.32 0.34 12.29
N ALA A 80 -8.07 0.17 12.74
CA ALA A 80 -7.17 1.28 12.94
C ALA A 80 -6.83 2.01 11.64
N ASN A 81 -6.71 1.27 10.53
CA ASN A 81 -6.46 1.84 9.22
C ASN A 81 -7.66 2.69 8.79
N GLU A 82 -8.89 2.19 8.90
CA GLU A 82 -10.12 2.94 8.62
C GLU A 82 -10.21 4.23 9.44
N ASP A 83 -9.84 4.18 10.73
CA ASP A 83 -9.87 5.32 11.66
C ASP A 83 -8.76 6.37 11.43
N ILE A 84 -7.79 6.13 10.54
CA ILE A 84 -6.76 7.12 10.20
C ILE A 84 -7.43 8.36 9.61
N THR A 85 -7.32 9.47 10.34
CA THR A 85 -7.82 10.78 9.95
C THR A 85 -6.69 11.80 9.88
N SER A 86 -6.76 12.68 8.89
CA SER A 86 -5.84 13.80 8.75
C SER A 86 -6.13 14.87 9.80
N VAL A 87 -5.08 15.40 10.41
CA VAL A 87 -5.16 16.56 11.32
C VAL A 87 -4.79 17.84 10.58
N TYR A 88 -3.85 17.75 9.65
CA TYR A 88 -3.39 18.87 8.83
C TYR A 88 -3.66 18.56 7.37
N THR A 89 -4.01 19.59 6.59
CA THR A 89 -4.26 19.50 5.13
C THR A 89 -3.02 19.80 4.30
N VAL A 90 -1.97 20.31 4.94
CA VAL A 90 -0.69 20.68 4.33
C VAL A 90 0.42 20.07 5.18
N SER A 91 1.45 19.55 4.50
CA SER A 91 2.59 18.89 5.13
C SER A 91 3.90 19.52 4.69
N ASP A 92 4.80 19.74 5.65
CA ASP A 92 6.13 20.27 5.36
C ASP A 92 7.12 19.15 5.06
N PHE A 93 7.80 19.27 3.92
CA PHE A 93 8.82 18.35 3.47
C PHE A 93 10.13 19.09 3.22
N ASN A 94 11.22 18.56 3.77
CA ASN A 94 12.55 18.98 3.37
C ASN A 94 13.04 18.15 2.17
N ARG A 95 14.12 18.59 1.53
CA ARG A 95 14.73 17.88 0.39
C ARG A 95 14.92 16.37 0.64
N SER A 96 15.38 16.00 1.83
CA SER A 96 15.65 14.60 2.18
C SER A 96 14.36 13.78 2.27
N GLY A 97 13.30 14.33 2.88
CA GLY A 97 12.00 13.67 2.99
C GLY A 97 11.31 13.49 1.63
N ILE A 98 11.46 14.45 0.71
CA ILE A 98 10.95 14.32 -0.66
C ILE A 98 11.68 13.19 -1.39
N LEU A 99 13.01 13.18 -1.32
CA LEU A 99 13.82 12.14 -1.98
C LEU A 99 13.53 10.76 -1.40
N GLU A 100 13.41 10.64 -0.08
CA GLU A 100 13.04 9.38 0.59
C GLU A 100 11.66 8.89 0.13
N LEU A 101 10.67 9.79 0.03
CA LEU A 101 9.34 9.42 -0.47
C LEU A 101 9.40 8.94 -1.93
N ILE A 102 10.10 9.65 -2.81
CA ILE A 102 10.26 9.27 -4.22
C ILE A 102 10.97 7.92 -4.36
N ASP A 103 12.05 7.71 -3.60
CA ASP A 103 12.80 6.45 -3.64
C ASP A 103 11.93 5.30 -3.12
N THR A 104 11.16 5.51 -2.06
CA THR A 104 10.23 4.49 -1.52
C THR A 104 9.13 4.14 -2.53
N ILE A 105 8.54 5.13 -3.19
CA ILE A 105 7.56 4.93 -4.27
C ILE A 105 8.19 4.11 -5.40
N ARG A 106 9.41 4.46 -5.82
CA ARG A 106 10.12 3.77 -6.89
C ARG A 106 10.41 2.31 -6.52
N GLU A 107 10.90 2.05 -5.32
CA GLU A 107 11.17 0.69 -4.84
C GLU A 107 9.87 -0.14 -4.78
N HIS A 108 8.79 0.46 -4.28
CA HIS A 108 7.49 -0.19 -4.26
C HIS A 108 6.99 -0.53 -5.67
N ALA A 109 7.09 0.41 -6.62
CA ALA A 109 6.71 0.20 -8.02
C ALA A 109 7.57 -0.89 -8.68
N LEU A 110 8.87 -0.95 -8.38
CA LEU A 110 9.76 -2.00 -8.91
C LEU A 110 9.45 -3.38 -8.33
N LYS A 111 9.20 -3.47 -7.01
CA LYS A 111 8.75 -4.72 -6.36
C LYS A 111 7.44 -5.23 -6.95
N ASN A 112 6.53 -4.32 -7.28
CA ASN A 112 5.23 -4.63 -7.87
C ASN A 112 5.20 -4.60 -9.40
N LYS A 113 6.34 -4.44 -10.09
CA LYS A 113 6.39 -4.33 -11.57
C LYS A 113 5.82 -5.56 -12.29
N ASN A 114 5.94 -6.72 -11.65
CA ASN A 114 5.41 -7.99 -12.16
C ASN A 114 4.14 -8.42 -11.44
N ALA A 115 3.50 -7.55 -10.65
CA ALA A 115 2.20 -7.84 -10.08
C ALA A 115 1.21 -8.05 -11.24
N ARG A 116 0.78 -9.30 -11.40
CA ARG A 116 -0.25 -9.66 -12.37
C ARG A 116 -1.60 -9.57 -11.69
N ILE A 117 -2.64 -9.33 -12.50
CA ILE A 117 -4.01 -9.54 -12.06
C ILE A 117 -4.09 -11.00 -11.56
N ASP A 118 -4.48 -11.13 -10.30
CA ASP A 118 -4.50 -12.39 -9.57
C ASP A 118 -5.95 -12.64 -9.14
N PHE A 119 -6.62 -13.56 -9.85
CA PHE A 119 -8.01 -13.93 -9.58
C PHE A 119 -8.14 -14.92 -8.40
N ASP A 120 -7.01 -15.33 -7.80
CA ASP A 120 -6.96 -16.16 -6.60
C ASP A 120 -6.91 -15.31 -5.32
N LYS A 121 -6.47 -14.05 -5.41
CA LYS A 121 -6.40 -13.13 -4.27
C LYS A 121 -7.67 -12.30 -4.11
N SER A 122 -8.02 -12.04 -2.86
CA SER A 122 -9.15 -11.17 -2.48
C SER A 122 -8.86 -9.67 -2.65
N SER A 123 -7.89 -9.30 -3.47
CA SER A 123 -7.49 -7.89 -3.68
C SER A 123 -8.39 -7.15 -4.67
N LEU A 124 -9.15 -7.88 -5.49
CA LEU A 124 -10.09 -7.32 -6.45
C LEU A 124 -11.48 -7.25 -5.82
N ASN A 125 -12.13 -6.09 -5.91
CA ASN A 125 -13.50 -5.93 -5.45
C ASN A 125 -14.51 -6.30 -6.56
N ASP A 126 -15.80 -6.29 -6.22
CA ASP A 126 -16.88 -6.65 -7.15
C ASP A 126 -16.93 -5.77 -8.42
N THR A 127 -16.54 -4.50 -8.29
CA THR A 127 -16.41 -3.57 -9.43
C THR A 127 -15.24 -3.96 -10.32
N ASP A 128 -14.09 -4.32 -9.75
CA ASP A 128 -12.93 -4.77 -10.50
C ASP A 128 -13.24 -6.08 -11.25
N PHE A 129 -13.88 -7.05 -10.59
CA PHE A 129 -14.32 -8.30 -11.21
C PHE A 129 -15.30 -8.04 -12.36
N ARG A 130 -16.28 -7.16 -12.17
CA ARG A 130 -17.22 -6.80 -13.26
C ARG A 130 -16.51 -6.15 -14.44
N ASN A 131 -15.56 -5.26 -14.19
CA ASN A 131 -14.81 -4.60 -15.26
C ASN A 131 -13.88 -5.57 -15.99
N LEU A 132 -13.33 -6.56 -15.28
CA LEU A 132 -12.37 -7.50 -15.84
C LEU A 132 -13.06 -8.67 -16.55
N THR A 133 -14.15 -9.21 -16.02
CA THR A 133 -14.76 -10.46 -16.52
C THR A 133 -16.24 -10.35 -16.86
N GLY A 134 -16.87 -9.19 -16.61
CA GLY A 134 -18.32 -8.99 -16.77
C GLY A 134 -19.17 -9.57 -15.63
N LEU A 135 -18.58 -10.22 -14.63
CA LEU A 135 -19.28 -10.97 -13.57
C LEU A 135 -19.00 -10.37 -12.19
N LYS A 136 -19.91 -10.58 -11.23
CA LYS A 136 -19.58 -10.38 -9.80
C LYS A 136 -18.67 -11.48 -9.30
N ILE A 137 -18.03 -11.26 -8.16
CA ILE A 137 -17.21 -12.26 -7.48
C ILE A 137 -18.04 -13.53 -7.24
N THR A 138 -19.26 -13.41 -6.73
CA THR A 138 -20.13 -14.57 -6.44
C THR A 138 -20.45 -15.39 -7.69
N ASP A 139 -20.76 -14.72 -8.80
CA ASP A 139 -21.13 -15.37 -10.06
C ASP A 139 -19.90 -16.05 -10.69
N PHE A 140 -18.74 -15.41 -10.56
CA PHE A 140 -17.46 -15.99 -10.98
C PHE A 140 -17.09 -17.22 -10.15
N GLU A 141 -17.33 -17.19 -8.84
CA GLU A 141 -17.10 -18.33 -7.94
C GLU A 141 -18.04 -19.50 -8.22
N ASP A 142 -19.32 -19.19 -8.47
CA ASP A 142 -20.30 -20.18 -8.89
C ASP A 142 -19.88 -20.85 -10.20
N LEU A 143 -19.48 -20.07 -11.21
CA LEU A 143 -18.92 -20.59 -12.46
C LEU A 143 -17.71 -21.50 -12.23
N CYS A 144 -16.77 -21.07 -11.38
CA CYS A 144 -15.59 -21.88 -11.06
C CYS A 144 -15.95 -23.20 -10.37
N SER A 145 -17.01 -23.22 -9.55
CA SER A 145 -17.45 -24.44 -8.84
C SER A 145 -18.06 -25.50 -9.77
N HIS A 146 -18.59 -25.09 -10.92
CA HIS A 146 -19.17 -25.98 -11.93
C HIS A 146 -18.12 -26.56 -12.89
N ILE A 147 -16.89 -26.07 -12.88
CA ILE A 147 -15.81 -26.57 -13.73
C ILE A 147 -15.08 -27.69 -13.01
N PRO A 148 -15.02 -28.91 -13.58
CA PRO A 148 -14.30 -30.01 -12.95
C PRO A 148 -12.81 -29.67 -12.80
N ASN A 149 -12.24 -29.95 -11.63
CA ASN A 149 -10.80 -29.75 -11.36
C ASN A 149 -9.87 -30.53 -12.32
N SER A 150 -10.39 -31.52 -13.04
CA SER A 150 -9.65 -32.28 -14.07
C SER A 150 -9.62 -31.59 -15.44
N ALA A 151 -10.51 -30.61 -15.69
CA ALA A 151 -10.63 -29.93 -16.97
C ALA A 151 -9.52 -28.89 -17.19
N ILE A 152 -9.10 -28.20 -16.12
CA ILE A 152 -8.04 -27.18 -16.17
C ILE A 152 -7.00 -27.51 -15.10
N ARG A 153 -5.79 -27.85 -15.54
CA ARG A 153 -4.70 -28.19 -14.65
C ARG A 153 -4.05 -26.94 -14.07
N ASP A 154 -4.00 -26.86 -12.74
CA ASP A 154 -3.21 -25.85 -12.04
C ASP A 154 -1.71 -26.04 -12.32
N THR A 155 -1.02 -24.93 -12.55
CA THR A 155 0.43 -24.87 -12.71
C THR A 155 1.01 -23.93 -11.67
N ARG A 156 2.34 -23.95 -11.49
CA ARG A 156 3.05 -23.08 -10.55
C ARG A 156 2.80 -21.57 -10.78
N VAL A 157 2.37 -21.18 -11.97
CA VAL A 157 2.20 -19.78 -12.37
C VAL A 157 0.77 -19.42 -12.76
N ARG A 158 -0.17 -20.38 -12.72
CA ARG A 158 -1.52 -20.21 -13.23
C ARG A 158 -2.48 -21.20 -12.57
N SER A 159 -3.46 -20.68 -11.86
CA SER A 159 -4.60 -21.46 -11.36
C SER A 159 -5.71 -21.55 -12.41
N MET A 160 -6.65 -22.45 -12.19
CA MET A 160 -7.92 -22.50 -12.91
C MET A 160 -8.66 -21.16 -12.88
N ARG A 161 -8.78 -20.50 -11.71
CA ARG A 161 -9.45 -19.19 -11.59
C ARG A 161 -8.76 -18.15 -12.46
N THR A 162 -7.43 -18.10 -12.43
CA THR A 162 -6.67 -17.18 -13.26
C THR A 162 -6.84 -17.48 -14.77
N CYS A 163 -6.92 -18.75 -15.18
CA CYS A 163 -7.25 -19.11 -16.56
C CYS A 163 -8.62 -18.58 -16.99
N ILE A 164 -9.65 -18.83 -16.17
CA ILE A 164 -11.04 -18.44 -16.45
C ILE A 164 -11.15 -16.92 -16.47
N GLY A 165 -10.57 -16.23 -15.50
CA GLY A 165 -10.56 -14.77 -15.43
C GLY A 165 -9.91 -14.14 -16.67
N ILE A 166 -8.76 -14.67 -17.12
CA ILE A 166 -8.12 -14.20 -18.36
C ILE A 166 -9.00 -14.48 -19.59
N PHE A 167 -9.61 -15.67 -19.67
CA PHE A 167 -10.47 -16.04 -20.78
C PHE A 167 -11.69 -15.10 -20.87
N LEU A 168 -12.39 -14.91 -19.75
CA LEU A 168 -13.54 -14.01 -19.69
C LEU A 168 -13.14 -12.58 -20.04
N HIS A 169 -12.00 -12.11 -19.53
CA HIS A 169 -11.46 -10.81 -19.88
C HIS A 169 -11.23 -10.65 -21.39
N GLN A 170 -10.65 -11.65 -22.04
CA GLN A 170 -10.46 -11.62 -23.49
C GLN A 170 -11.79 -11.58 -24.25
N THR A 171 -12.79 -12.33 -23.81
CA THR A 171 -14.11 -12.33 -24.46
C THR A 171 -14.90 -11.05 -24.22
N SER A 172 -14.81 -10.44 -23.03
CA SER A 172 -15.53 -9.20 -22.71
C SER A 172 -15.04 -7.97 -23.50
N PHE A 173 -13.79 -8.00 -23.98
CA PHE A 173 -13.22 -6.95 -24.84
C PHE A 173 -13.31 -7.27 -26.34
N GLY A 174 -13.79 -8.47 -26.71
CA GLY A 174 -13.92 -8.91 -28.11
C GLY A 174 -15.23 -8.52 -28.79
N ASP A 175 -16.20 -7.98 -28.04
CA ASP A 175 -17.53 -7.59 -28.52
C ASP A 175 -17.65 -6.07 -28.84
N VAL A 176 -16.59 -5.46 -29.38
CA VAL A 176 -16.61 -4.09 -29.96
C VAL A 176 -16.05 -4.10 -31.38
#